data_AF-A0A7X1TU08-F1
#
_entry.id   AF-A0A7X1TU08-F1
#
_cell.length_a   1.000
_cell.length_b   1.000
_cell.length_c   1.000
_cell.angle_alpha   90.00
_cell.angle_beta   90.00
_cell.angle_gamma   90.00
#
_symmetry.space_group_name_H-M   'P 1'
#
loop_
_entity.id
_entity.type
_entity.pdbx_description
1 polymer ?
#
loop_
_entity_poly.entity_id
_entity_poly.type
_entity_poly.pdbx_seq_one_letter_code
_entity_poly.pdbx_strand_id
1 'polypeptide(L)' 'MHVGKLVFAQLLDHLPWKSFGRIVERYGGDHRIRDFSCSNQFRCMAFAQLTYRESLRDIVTS' A
#
# COMPACT_ATOMS: atom_id res chain seq x y z
N MET A 1 -22.68 -6.88 8.59
CA MET A 1 -21.86 -7.00 7.36
C MET A 1 -21.92 -5.66 6.65
N HIS A 2 -20.79 -5.05 6.30
CA HIS A 2 -20.81 -3.78 5.56
C HIS A 2 -21.32 -4.02 4.14
N VAL A 3 -22.34 -3.27 3.71
CA VAL A 3 -22.88 -3.32 2.36
C VAL A 3 -21.99 -2.45 1.48
N GLY A 4 -21.15 -3.07 0.63
CA GLY A 4 -20.31 -2.37 -0.35
C GLY A 4 -18.81 -2.44 -0.08
N LYS A 5 -18.04 -1.70 -0.89
CA LYS A 5 -16.58 -1.66 -0.86
C LYS A 5 -16.10 -0.81 0.33
N LEU A 6 -15.09 -1.29 1.06
CA LEU A 6 -14.46 -0.54 2.16
C LEU A 6 -13.94 0.83 1.67
N VAL A 7 -14.04 1.86 2.51
CA VAL A 7 -13.56 3.22 2.17
C VAL A 7 -12.09 3.21 1.75
N PHE A 8 -11.24 2.46 2.46
CA PHE A 8 -9.83 2.29 2.08
C PHE A 8 -9.66 1.76 0.65
N ALA A 9 -10.47 0.79 0.25
CA ALA A 9 -10.41 0.22 -1.08
C ALA A 9 -10.96 1.20 -2.14
N GLN A 10 -11.91 2.07 -1.80
CA GLN A 10 -12.37 3.15 -2.68
C GLN A 10 -11.26 4.19 -2.90
N LEU A 11 -10.54 4.58 -1.84
CA LEU A 11 -9.39 5.49 -1.94
C LEU A 11 -8.29 4.94 -2.85
N LEU A 12 -7.98 3.63 -2.73
CA LEU A 12 -6.99 2.98 -3.58
C LEU A 12 -7.37 2.90 -5.07
N ASP A 13 -8.65 3.02 -5.42
CA ASP A 13 -9.08 3.05 -6.84
C ASP A 13 -8.62 4.31 -7.57
N HIS A 14 -8.41 5.41 -6.82
CA HIS A 14 -7.91 6.66 -7.39
C HIS A 14 -6.41 6.62 -7.68
N LEU A 15 -5.69 5.58 -7.23
CA LEU A 15 -4.26 5.45 -7.49
C LEU A 15 -4.02 4.96 -8.93
N PRO A 16 -3.12 5.60 -9.69
CA PRO A 16 -2.76 5.16 -11.04
C PRO A 16 -1.84 3.93 -10.99
N TRP A 17 -2.39 2.75 -10.68
CA TRP A 17 -1.63 1.49 -10.49
C TRP A 17 -0.73 1.11 -11.66
N LYS A 18 -1.13 1.42 -12.90
CA LYS A 18 -0.29 1.21 -14.08
C LYS A 18 0.99 2.03 -14.03
N SER A 19 0.88 3.32 -13.68
CA SER A 19 2.03 4.21 -13.54
C SER A 19 2.89 3.81 -12.36
N PHE A 20 2.27 3.43 -11.23
CA PHE A 20 2.97 2.90 -10.06
C PHE A 20 3.82 1.68 -10.43
N GLY A 21 3.22 0.68 -11.11
CA GLY A 21 3.93 -0.52 -11.55
C GLY A 21 5.12 -0.21 -12.47
N ARG A 22 4.96 0.71 -13.42
CA ARG A 22 6.06 1.18 -14.29
C ARG A 22 7.23 1.78 -13.51
N ILE A 23 6.94 2.51 -12.43
CA ILE A 23 7.99 3.10 -11.57
C ILE A 23 8.71 1.98 -10.81
N VAL A 24 7.95 1.07 -10.19
CA VAL A 24 8.53 -0.06 -9.44
C VAL A 24 9.44 -0.89 -10.35
N GLU A 25 9.01 -1.20 -11.57
CA GLU A 25 9.82 -1.93 -12.55
C GLU A 25 11.07 -1.13 -12.96
N ARG A 26 10.91 0.15 -13.31
CA ARG A 26 12.01 1.02 -13.75
C ARG A 26 13.15 1.09 -12.73
N TYR A 27 12.82 1.11 -11.44
CA TYR A 27 13.80 1.23 -10.37
C TYR A 27 14.11 -0.11 -9.69
N GLY A 28 13.57 -1.23 -10.18
CA GLY A 28 13.76 -2.55 -9.56
C GLY A 28 13.28 -2.60 -8.12
N GLY A 29 12.21 -1.87 -7.76
CA GLY A 29 11.73 -1.74 -6.38
C GLY A 29 11.33 -3.07 -5.74
N ASP A 30 10.87 -4.02 -6.55
CA ASP A 30 10.54 -5.39 -6.11
C ASP A 30 11.69 -6.39 -6.34
N HIS A 31 12.93 -5.92 -6.54
CA HIS A 31 14.07 -6.81 -6.73
C HIS A 31 14.38 -7.60 -5.44
N ARG A 32 14.38 -8.94 -5.52
CA ARG A 32 14.66 -9.88 -4.42
C ARG A 32 13.66 -9.82 -3.24
N ILE A 33 12.46 -9.30 -3.46
CA ILE A 33 11.40 -9.45 -2.46
C ILE A 33 11.04 -10.94 -2.32
N ARG A 34 10.63 -11.34 -1.12
CA ARG A 34 10.05 -12.67 -0.88
C ARG A 34 8.53 -12.58 -0.96
N ASP A 35 7.93 -11.84 -0.01
CA ASP A 35 6.47 -11.78 0.15
C ASP A 35 5.92 -10.34 0.24
N PHE A 36 6.79 -9.33 0.34
CA PHE A 36 6.39 -7.94 0.60
C PHE A 36 6.82 -7.00 -0.52
N SER A 37 5.93 -6.81 -1.50
CA SER A 37 6.14 -5.91 -2.64
C SER A 37 5.98 -4.44 -2.27
N CYS A 38 6.52 -3.53 -3.09
CA CYS A 38 6.26 -2.10 -3.04
C CYS A 38 4.77 -1.79 -3.07
N SER A 39 3.99 -2.58 -3.81
CA SER A 39 2.53 -2.50 -3.84
C SER A 39 1.92 -2.79 -2.45
N ASN A 40 2.39 -3.82 -1.76
CA ASN A 40 1.92 -4.14 -0.40
C ASN A 40 2.38 -3.07 0.59
N GLN A 41 3.64 -2.65 0.52
CA GLN A 41 4.19 -1.57 1.33
C GLN A 41 3.39 -0.27 1.19
N PHE A 42 3.05 0.12 -0.04
CA PHE A 42 2.24 1.32 -0.29
C PHE A 42 0.87 1.22 0.39
N ARG A 43 0.19 0.07 0.28
CA ARG A 43 -1.11 -0.14 0.93
C ARG A 43 -1.00 -0.08 2.45
N CYS A 44 0.00 -0.74 3.03
CA CYS A 44 0.24 -0.71 4.46
C CYS A 44 0.50 0.72 4.94
N MET A 45 1.38 1.46 4.26
CA MET A 45 1.67 2.86 4.62
C MET A 45 0.47 3.78 4.42
N ALA A 46 -0.29 3.64 3.35
CA ALA A 46 -1.50 4.42 3.13
C ALA A 46 -2.54 4.19 4.23
N PHE A 47 -2.71 2.94 4.67
CA PHE A 47 -3.55 2.61 5.82
C PHE A 47 -2.98 3.20 7.12
N ALA A 48 -1.67 3.11 7.33
CA ALA A 48 -0.98 3.66 8.49
C ALA A 48 -1.29 5.14 8.68
N GLN A 49 -1.15 5.93 7.60
CA GLN A 49 -1.40 7.37 7.61
C GLN A 49 -2.86 7.69 7.98
N LEU A 50 -3.84 6.89 7.54
CA LEU A 50 -5.24 7.04 7.93
C LEU A 50 -5.50 6.73 9.42
N THR A 51 -4.60 5.98 10.05
CA THR A 51 -4.66 5.61 11.47
C THR A 51 -3.67 6.39 12.34
N TYR A 52 -3.14 7.51 11.83
CA TYR A 52 -2.15 8.35 12.52
C TYR A 52 -0.87 7.58 12.90
N ARG A 53 -0.39 6.72 11.99
CA ARG A 53 0.86 5.96 12.12
C ARG A 53 1.86 6.42 11.08
N GLU A 54 3.11 6.55 11.48
CA GLU A 54 4.16 7.16 10.65
C GLU A 54 5.08 6.12 10.00
N SER A 55 5.09 4.89 10.51
CA SER A 55 5.97 3.83 10.01
C SER A 55 5.32 2.45 9.99
N LEU A 56 5.90 1.53 9.22
CA LEU A 56 5.51 0.11 9.23
C LEU A 56 5.63 -0.52 10.63
N ARG A 57 6.60 -0.05 11.43
CA ARG A 57 6.79 -0.53 12.80
C ARG A 57 5.56 -0.20 13.64
N ASP A 58 5.07 1.03 13.56
CA ASP A 58 3.96 1.49 14.38
C ASP A 58 2.64 0.77 14.04
N ILE A 59 2.52 0.24 12.83
CA ILE A 59 1.39 -0.61 12.41
C ILE A 59 1.41 -1.96 13.14
N VAL A 60 2.59 -2.56 13.32
CA VAL A 60 2.75 -3.92 13.85
C VAL A 60 2.82 -3.94 15.38
N THR A 61 3.27 -2.85 16.00
CA THR A 61 3.39 -2.75 17.47
C THR A 61 2.11 -2.30 18.19
N SER A 62 1.05 -1.96 17.45
CA SER A 62 -0.23 -1.49 18.00
C SER A 62 -1.12 -2.64 18.47
#